data_AF-A0A7K4ACC3-F1
#
_entry.id   AF-A0A7K4ACC3-F1
#
_cell.length_a   1.000
_cell.length_b   1.000
_cell.length_c   1.000
_cell.angle_alpha   90.00
_cell.angle_beta   90.00
_cell.angle_gamma   90.00
#
_symmetry.space_group_name_H-M   'P 1'
#
loop_
_entity.id
_entity.type
_entity.pdbx_description
1 polymer ?
#
loop_
_entity_poly.entity_id
_entity_poly.type
_entity_poly.pdbx_seq_one_letter_code
_entity_poly.pdbx_strand_id
1 'polypeptide(L)'
;IKEWRAIDVWAYIWLRGLDYNPLYDEDFERIGCYLCPSCLESEWRNTSLIHPDLHNEWDNYLKQWAEECGSDDRFVTYGFWRWKIIPPKMRRMAEEFGMSMPHIRSDTLELKWVKGVSPCLAGGHSAEGVLSVPHNREFGRVVEALRTVGKVRYSEEYEIALVRAGESTLKVFGGGQIVATGPTSEKAHSIFEAGAKALLRAQLCTQCGICLRSCPTNALRLDNGLLVDEERCTSCGRCTEACVVAHYYDKLVN
;
A
#
# COMPACT_ATOMS: atom_id res chain seq x y z
N ILE A 1 3.56 -31.74 2.70
CA ILE A 1 3.95 -30.98 3.91
C ILE A 1 2.86 -30.06 4.47
N LYS A 2 1.70 -29.84 3.82
CA LYS A 2 0.68 -28.88 4.31
C LYS A 2 0.07 -29.24 5.67
N GLU A 3 0.06 -30.52 6.03
CA GLU A 3 -0.41 -31.04 7.33
C GLU A 3 0.72 -31.25 8.36
N TRP A 4 1.95 -30.85 8.03
CA TRP A 4 3.12 -31.13 8.87
C TRP A 4 3.39 -29.97 9.81
N ARG A 5 3.74 -30.27 11.07
CA ARG A 5 4.24 -29.28 12.02
C ARG A 5 5.74 -29.08 11.80
N ALA A 6 6.29 -28.01 12.37
CA ALA A 6 7.73 -27.71 12.27
C ALA A 6 8.61 -28.91 12.72
N ILE A 7 8.23 -29.59 13.81
CA ILE A 7 8.96 -30.76 14.28
C ILE A 7 8.94 -31.95 13.30
N ASP A 8 7.83 -32.13 12.59
CA ASP A 8 7.70 -33.22 11.61
C ASP A 8 8.61 -32.95 10.39
N VAL A 9 8.76 -31.68 10.01
CA VAL A 9 9.69 -31.24 8.95
C VAL A 9 11.14 -31.43 9.39
N TRP A 10 11.51 -30.96 10.59
CA TRP A 10 12.89 -31.10 11.11
C TRP A 10 13.30 -32.56 11.31
N ALA A 11 12.43 -33.39 11.89
CA ALA A 11 12.68 -34.81 12.05
C ALA A 11 12.94 -35.50 10.70
N TYR A 12 12.21 -35.11 9.65
CA TYR A 12 12.42 -35.65 8.31
C TYR A 12 13.74 -35.18 7.69
N ILE A 13 14.11 -33.90 7.82
CA ILE A 13 15.40 -33.37 7.37
C ILE A 13 16.54 -34.17 7.98
N TRP A 14 16.52 -34.37 9.30
CA TRP A 14 17.56 -35.11 10.01
C TRP A 14 17.57 -36.61 9.65
N LEU A 15 16.40 -37.26 9.60
CA LEU A 15 16.29 -38.68 9.23
C LEU A 15 16.85 -38.96 7.83
N ARG A 16 16.71 -37.99 6.92
CA ARG A 16 17.13 -38.11 5.52
C ARG A 16 18.52 -37.52 5.24
N GLY A 17 19.16 -36.92 6.24
CA GLY A 17 20.45 -36.25 6.08
C GLY A 17 20.42 -35.15 5.01
N LEU A 18 19.34 -34.36 4.98
CA LEU A 18 19.20 -33.27 4.01
C LEU A 18 19.96 -32.03 4.49
N ASP A 19 20.61 -31.34 3.57
CA ASP A 19 21.20 -30.04 3.84
C ASP A 19 20.10 -29.01 4.15
N TYR A 20 20.38 -28.15 5.12
CA TYR A 20 19.55 -26.99 5.47
C TYR A 20 20.44 -25.77 5.71
N ASN A 21 19.84 -24.60 5.84
CA ASN A 21 20.61 -23.38 6.02
C ASN A 21 21.25 -23.35 7.41
N PRO A 22 22.59 -23.20 7.54
CA PRO A 22 23.28 -23.21 8.82
C PRO A 22 22.83 -22.12 9.81
N LEU A 23 22.22 -21.03 9.35
CA LEU A 23 21.71 -19.98 10.25
C LEU A 23 20.60 -20.48 11.18
N TYR A 24 19.93 -21.60 10.86
CA TYR A 24 19.00 -22.22 11.79
C TYR A 24 19.69 -22.77 13.06
N ASP A 25 20.98 -23.12 12.96
CA ASP A 25 21.78 -23.53 14.12
C ASP A 25 22.29 -22.32 14.92
N GLU A 26 22.21 -21.12 14.34
CA GLU A 26 22.61 -19.82 14.91
C GLU A 26 21.40 -19.06 15.49
N ASP A 27 20.34 -19.79 15.88
CA ASP A 27 19.14 -19.25 16.55
C ASP A 27 18.33 -18.25 15.69
N PHE A 28 18.33 -18.45 14.36
CA PHE A 28 17.38 -17.79 13.45
C PHE A 28 16.19 -18.71 13.18
N GLU A 29 14.98 -18.28 13.56
CA GLU A 29 13.75 -19.04 13.33
C GLU A 29 13.23 -18.85 11.89
N ARG A 30 13.46 -17.67 11.31
CA ARG A 30 13.00 -17.36 9.96
C ARG A 30 14.07 -16.65 9.15
N ILE A 31 14.67 -17.40 8.24
CA ILE A 31 15.61 -16.85 7.27
C ILE A 31 14.83 -16.21 6.14
N GLY A 32 15.03 -14.91 5.97
CA GLY A 32 14.35 -14.11 4.96
C GLY A 32 15.21 -12.92 4.54
N CYS A 33 14.57 -11.77 4.37
CA CYS A 33 15.30 -10.54 4.11
C CYS A 33 16.19 -10.19 5.31
N TYR A 34 17.42 -9.79 5.00
CA TYR A 34 18.34 -9.16 5.93
C TYR A 34 17.65 -7.92 6.56
N LEU A 35 17.55 -7.95 7.90
CA LEU A 35 16.97 -6.90 8.78
C LEU A 35 15.48 -6.61 8.56
N CYS A 36 14.68 -7.68 8.70
CA CYS A 36 13.23 -7.62 8.66
C CYS A 36 12.65 -6.87 9.88
N PRO A 37 11.75 -5.88 9.71
CA PRO A 37 11.07 -5.24 10.84
C PRO A 37 10.21 -6.22 11.64
N SER A 38 9.85 -7.37 11.04
CA SER A 38 9.09 -8.45 11.69
C SER A 38 9.98 -9.56 12.27
N CYS A 39 11.30 -9.46 12.23
CA CYS A 39 12.17 -10.40 12.96
C CYS A 39 11.97 -10.25 14.47
N LEU A 40 12.33 -11.29 15.21
CA LEU A 40 12.38 -11.18 16.67
C LEU A 40 13.50 -10.21 17.08
N GLU A 41 13.32 -9.57 18.23
CA GLU A 41 14.36 -8.72 18.81
C GLU A 41 15.60 -9.54 19.22
N SER A 42 15.41 -10.82 19.55
CA SER A 42 16.52 -11.77 19.73
C SER A 42 17.30 -11.99 18.43
N GLU A 43 16.63 -12.21 17.30
CA GLU A 43 17.30 -12.36 15.99
C GLU A 43 18.02 -11.08 15.56
N TRP A 44 17.44 -9.92 15.86
CA TRP A 44 18.10 -8.62 15.64
C TRP A 44 19.41 -8.52 16.43
N ARG A 45 19.37 -8.90 17.71
CA ARG A 45 20.56 -8.97 18.57
C ARG A 45 21.56 -10.03 18.11
N ASN A 46 21.11 -11.20 17.67
CA ASN A 46 22.01 -12.23 17.15
C ASN A 46 22.72 -11.73 15.89
N THR A 47 22.01 -10.99 15.03
CA THR A 47 22.61 -10.35 13.84
C THR A 47 23.72 -9.38 14.22
N SER A 48 23.57 -8.59 15.31
CA SER A 48 24.63 -7.69 15.76
C SER A 48 25.86 -8.40 16.31
N LEU A 49 25.71 -9.64 16.79
CA LEU A 49 26.81 -10.47 17.27
C LEU A 49 27.53 -11.20 16.12
N ILE A 50 26.77 -11.77 15.19
CA ILE A 50 27.31 -12.63 14.12
C ILE A 50 27.79 -11.79 12.92
N HIS A 51 27.09 -10.69 12.64
CA HIS A 51 27.36 -9.80 11.51
C HIS A 51 27.34 -8.32 11.95
N PRO A 52 28.30 -7.89 12.80
CA PRO A 52 28.31 -6.54 13.38
C PRO A 52 28.39 -5.44 12.32
N ASP A 53 29.18 -5.60 11.27
CA ASP A 53 29.35 -4.58 10.22
C ASP A 53 28.02 -4.30 9.51
N LEU A 54 27.33 -5.37 9.14
CA LEU A 54 26.01 -5.31 8.54
C LEU A 54 25.00 -4.70 9.52
N HIS A 55 24.94 -5.19 10.75
CA HIS A 55 24.01 -4.63 11.74
C HIS A 55 24.21 -3.12 11.94
N ASN A 56 25.46 -2.69 12.09
CA ASN A 56 25.82 -1.28 12.29
C ASN A 56 25.47 -0.41 11.10
N GLU A 57 25.68 -0.86 9.86
CA GLU A 57 25.31 -0.11 8.66
C GLU A 57 23.82 0.26 8.67
N TRP A 58 22.97 -0.72 8.97
CA TRP A 58 21.53 -0.53 8.98
C TRP A 58 21.03 0.22 10.23
N ASP A 59 21.60 -0.04 11.40
CA ASP A 59 21.27 0.67 12.63
C ASP A 59 21.58 2.18 12.49
N ASN A 60 22.73 2.51 11.89
CA ASN A 60 23.10 3.90 11.59
C ASN A 60 22.14 4.54 10.58
N TYR A 61 21.74 3.82 9.53
CA TYR A 61 20.73 4.29 8.59
C TYR A 61 19.41 4.61 9.29
N LEU A 62 18.94 3.73 10.17
CA LEU A 62 17.69 3.94 10.92
C LEU A 62 17.78 5.12 11.88
N LYS A 63 18.91 5.32 12.54
CA LYS A 63 19.13 6.45 13.46
C LYS A 63 19.13 7.78 12.71
N GLN A 64 19.87 7.85 11.60
CA GLN A 64 19.85 9.03 10.73
C GLN A 64 18.42 9.32 10.23
N TRP A 65 17.70 8.30 9.78
CA TRP A 65 16.31 8.46 9.35
C TRP A 65 15.38 8.93 10.49
N ALA A 66 15.60 8.45 11.71
CA ALA A 66 14.84 8.88 12.88
C ALA A 66 15.05 10.37 13.18
N GLU A 67 16.30 10.84 13.12
CA GLU A 67 16.65 12.26 13.28
C GLU A 67 16.00 13.14 12.19
N GLU A 68 16.11 12.72 10.92
CA GLU A 68 15.47 13.42 9.78
C GLU A 68 13.96 13.55 9.93
N CYS A 69 13.31 12.57 10.58
CA CYS A 69 11.87 12.59 10.84
C CYS A 69 11.47 13.29 12.15
N GLY A 70 12.42 13.89 12.87
CA GLY A 70 12.17 14.63 14.11
C GLY A 70 12.08 13.78 15.38
N SER A 71 12.65 12.56 15.35
CA SER A 71 12.79 11.67 16.51
C SER A 71 14.26 11.54 16.93
N ASP A 72 14.54 10.62 17.84
CA ASP A 72 15.89 10.34 18.37
C ASP A 72 16.21 8.84 18.35
N ASP A 73 17.45 8.46 18.70
CA ASP A 73 17.95 7.08 18.71
C ASP A 73 17.08 6.07 19.49
N ARG A 74 16.30 6.54 20.47
CA ARG A 74 15.42 5.67 21.26
C ARG A 74 14.29 5.13 20.39
N PHE A 75 13.92 5.81 19.31
CA PHE A 75 12.97 5.34 18.31
C PHE A 75 13.44 4.05 17.63
N VAL A 76 14.75 3.95 17.35
CA VAL A 76 15.38 2.74 16.80
C VAL A 76 15.52 1.68 17.89
N THR A 77 16.10 2.09 19.02
CA THR A 77 16.44 1.21 20.15
C THR A 77 15.23 0.45 20.71
N TYR A 78 14.08 1.11 20.83
CA TYR A 78 12.85 0.48 21.34
C TYR A 78 11.96 -0.10 20.23
N GLY A 79 12.46 -0.17 18.99
CA GLY A 79 11.78 -0.82 17.88
C GLY A 79 10.55 -0.08 17.35
N PHE A 80 10.39 1.23 17.60
CA PHE A 80 9.26 2.01 17.09
C PHE A 80 9.26 2.07 15.55
N TRP A 81 10.44 2.11 14.93
CA TRP A 81 10.63 2.10 13.47
C TRP A 81 10.00 0.88 12.76
N ARG A 82 9.76 -0.22 13.49
CA ARG A 82 9.13 -1.43 12.96
C ARG A 82 7.63 -1.26 12.68
N TRP A 83 7.02 -0.17 13.15
CA TRP A 83 5.58 0.04 13.13
C TRP A 83 5.15 1.16 12.18
N LYS A 84 4.22 0.85 11.28
CA LYS A 84 3.55 1.88 10.45
C LYS A 84 2.53 2.69 11.26
N ILE A 85 1.80 2.04 12.16
CA ILE A 85 0.85 2.66 13.11
C ILE A 85 1.26 2.22 14.50
N ILE A 86 1.56 3.18 15.39
CA ILE A 86 2.07 2.87 16.72
C ILE A 86 0.96 2.29 17.62
N PRO A 87 1.13 1.07 18.17
CA PRO A 87 0.17 0.47 19.08
C PRO A 87 -0.08 1.33 20.33
N PRO A 88 -1.29 1.29 20.95
CA PRO A 88 -1.62 2.11 22.11
C PRO A 88 -0.64 1.97 23.29
N LYS A 89 -0.12 0.75 23.54
CA LYS A 89 0.88 0.52 24.59
C LYS A 89 2.20 1.24 24.30
N MET A 90 2.64 1.26 23.05
CA MET A 90 3.86 1.95 22.65
C MET A 90 3.70 3.46 22.65
N ARG A 91 2.51 3.98 22.31
CA ARG A 91 2.22 5.42 22.46
C ARG A 91 2.37 5.89 23.92
N ARG A 92 1.78 5.16 24.87
CA ARG A 92 1.96 5.45 26.31
C ARG A 92 3.44 5.40 26.71
N MET A 93 4.18 4.42 26.23
CA MET A 93 5.62 4.32 26.48
C MET A 93 6.39 5.51 25.92
N ALA A 94 6.07 5.98 24.71
CA ALA A 94 6.69 7.17 24.13
C ALA A 94 6.40 8.43 24.96
N GLU A 95 5.17 8.59 25.44
CA GLU A 95 4.77 9.67 26.35
C GLU A 95 5.54 9.61 27.67
N GLU A 96 5.62 8.43 28.30
CA GLU A 96 6.37 8.19 29.54
C GLU A 96 7.87 8.50 29.39
N PHE A 97 8.45 8.20 28.22
CA PHE A 97 9.85 8.47 27.92
C PHE A 97 10.12 9.89 27.38
N GLY A 98 9.07 10.71 27.23
CA GLY A 98 9.19 12.04 26.65
C GLY A 98 9.81 12.02 25.25
N MET A 99 9.49 10.99 24.46
CA MET A 99 10.02 10.82 23.11
C MET A 99 9.16 11.58 22.10
N SER A 100 9.80 12.36 21.23
CA SER A 100 9.13 12.88 20.04
C SER A 100 8.93 11.74 19.05
N MET A 101 7.67 11.45 18.72
CA MET A 101 7.38 10.50 17.65
C MET A 101 7.59 11.18 16.31
N PRO A 102 8.26 10.51 15.35
CA PRO A 102 8.46 11.09 14.05
C PRO A 102 7.10 11.39 13.41
N HIS A 103 7.03 12.47 12.65
CA HIS A 103 5.90 12.72 11.74
C HIS A 103 6.00 11.74 10.56
N ILE A 104 5.83 10.44 10.84
CA ILE A 104 5.76 9.39 9.83
C ILE A 104 4.60 9.80 8.93
N ARG A 105 4.92 10.14 7.67
CA ARG A 105 3.99 10.54 6.60
C ARG A 105 2.56 10.20 6.97
N SER A 106 1.88 11.17 7.59
CA SER A 106 0.45 11.08 7.82
C SER A 106 -0.15 11.34 6.45
N ASP A 107 -0.24 10.30 5.63
CA ASP A 107 -1.14 10.29 4.50
C ASP A 107 -2.55 10.33 5.12
N THR A 108 -2.96 11.52 5.60
CA THR A 108 -4.23 11.72 6.27
C THR A 108 -5.28 11.69 5.19
N LEU A 109 -5.83 10.51 4.96
CA LEU A 109 -6.87 10.29 3.98
C LEU A 109 -8.22 10.73 4.56
N GLU A 110 -8.59 12.00 4.41
CA GLU A 110 -9.89 12.50 4.88
C GLU A 110 -11.02 12.18 3.88
N LEU A 111 -11.73 11.08 4.10
CA LEU A 111 -12.82 10.66 3.22
C LEU A 111 -14.18 11.15 3.74
N LYS A 112 -14.65 12.30 3.23
CA LYS A 112 -15.98 12.86 3.57
C LYS A 112 -17.05 12.32 2.63
N TRP A 113 -17.85 11.38 3.12
CA TRP A 113 -18.97 10.83 2.36
C TRP A 113 -20.16 11.80 2.30
N VAL A 114 -20.52 12.23 1.10
CA VAL A 114 -21.82 12.87 0.85
C VAL A 114 -22.63 11.97 -0.06
N LYS A 115 -23.75 11.43 0.47
CA LYS A 115 -24.74 10.70 -0.32
C LYS A 115 -25.74 11.71 -0.86
N GLY A 116 -25.76 11.89 -2.18
CA GLY A 116 -26.69 12.77 -2.87
C GLY A 116 -27.57 12.02 -3.87
N VAL A 117 -28.77 12.52 -4.10
CA VAL A 117 -29.56 12.17 -5.29
C VAL A 117 -29.33 13.28 -6.29
N SER A 118 -28.80 12.96 -7.47
CA SER A 118 -28.56 13.97 -8.50
C SER A 118 -29.89 14.45 -9.09
N PRO A 119 -30.17 15.77 -9.15
CA PRO A 119 -31.46 16.31 -9.61
C PRO A 119 -31.75 16.15 -11.12
N CYS A 120 -30.83 15.59 -11.90
CA CYS A 120 -30.95 15.55 -13.35
C CYS A 120 -31.75 14.32 -13.80
N LEU A 121 -33.01 14.52 -14.23
CA LEU A 121 -33.94 13.76 -15.10
C LEU A 121 -33.97 12.21 -15.15
N ALA A 122 -33.10 11.47 -14.49
CA ALA A 122 -33.04 10.01 -14.51
C ALA A 122 -32.58 9.38 -13.18
N GLY A 123 -32.85 10.03 -12.03
CA GLY A 123 -32.80 9.38 -10.71
C GLY A 123 -31.50 8.65 -10.37
N GLY A 124 -30.34 9.30 -10.57
CA GLY A 124 -29.04 8.71 -10.25
C GLY A 124 -28.62 8.94 -8.80
N HIS A 125 -28.00 7.93 -8.19
CA HIS A 125 -27.34 8.05 -6.90
C HIS A 125 -25.93 8.61 -7.10
N SER A 126 -25.50 9.54 -6.26
CA SER A 126 -24.13 10.03 -6.21
C SER A 126 -23.40 9.65 -4.92
N ALA A 127 -22.12 9.37 -5.08
CA ALA A 127 -21.18 9.19 -3.98
C ALA A 127 -20.02 10.18 -4.20
N GLU A 128 -19.80 11.04 -3.22
CA GLU A 128 -18.78 12.09 -3.29
C GLU A 128 -17.84 12.00 -2.10
N GLY A 129 -16.58 12.32 -2.35
CA GLY A 129 -15.53 12.35 -1.34
C GLY A 129 -14.30 13.07 -1.84
N VAL A 130 -13.48 13.50 -0.90
CA VAL A 130 -12.16 14.08 -1.17
C VAL A 130 -11.12 13.08 -0.69
N LEU A 131 -10.04 12.94 -1.44
CA LEU A 131 -8.96 12.02 -1.11
C LEU A 131 -7.64 12.78 -1.02
N SER A 132 -7.23 13.10 0.19
CA SER A 132 -5.94 13.73 0.46
C SER A 132 -4.84 12.67 0.44
N VAL A 133 -4.06 12.63 -0.63
CA VAL A 133 -2.92 11.72 -0.82
C VAL A 133 -1.68 12.52 -1.22
N PRO A 134 -0.45 12.08 -0.89
CA PRO A 134 0.75 12.75 -1.36
C PRO A 134 0.79 12.81 -2.88
N HIS A 135 0.99 14.01 -3.44
CA HIS A 135 1.15 14.25 -4.88
C HIS A 135 2.55 13.85 -5.35
N ASN A 136 2.92 12.58 -5.19
CA ASN A 136 4.23 12.07 -5.62
C ASN A 136 4.34 11.97 -7.15
N ARG A 137 3.21 11.98 -7.88
CA ARG A 137 3.16 11.89 -9.34
C ARG A 137 2.15 12.86 -9.94
N GLU A 138 2.45 13.29 -11.16
CA GLU A 138 1.56 14.09 -12.02
C GLU A 138 0.20 13.42 -12.21
N PHE A 139 -0.84 14.23 -12.38
CA PHE A 139 -2.21 13.75 -12.53
C PHE A 139 -2.41 12.85 -13.76
N GLY A 140 -1.59 12.99 -14.80
CA GLY A 140 -1.56 12.06 -15.94
C GLY A 140 -1.35 10.60 -15.52
N ARG A 141 -0.63 10.32 -14.43
CA ARG A 141 -0.45 8.95 -13.90
C ARG A 141 -1.70 8.43 -13.21
N VAL A 142 -2.52 9.31 -12.64
CA VAL A 142 -3.86 8.99 -12.13
C VAL A 142 -4.77 8.60 -13.29
N VAL A 143 -4.74 9.37 -14.39
CA VAL A 143 -5.49 9.08 -15.62
C VAL A 143 -5.17 7.67 -16.13
N GLU A 144 -3.90 7.28 -16.17
CA GLU A 144 -3.49 5.93 -16.56
C GLU A 144 -4.07 4.85 -15.64
N ALA A 145 -4.02 5.05 -14.32
CA ALA A 145 -4.65 4.11 -13.39
C ALA A 145 -6.18 4.03 -13.58
N LEU A 146 -6.84 5.14 -13.87
CA LEU A 146 -8.29 5.21 -14.12
C LEU A 146 -8.73 4.47 -15.39
N ARG A 147 -7.84 4.26 -16.38
CA ARG A 147 -8.11 3.41 -17.55
C ARG A 147 -8.39 1.95 -17.17
N THR A 148 -7.95 1.52 -15.99
CA THR A 148 -8.28 0.19 -15.44
C THR A 148 -9.72 0.10 -14.92
N VAL A 149 -10.39 1.24 -14.72
CA VAL A 149 -11.78 1.35 -14.24
C VAL A 149 -12.78 1.46 -15.40
N GLY A 150 -12.42 2.21 -16.45
CA GLY A 150 -13.27 2.38 -17.63
C GLY A 150 -12.66 3.33 -18.66
N LYS A 151 -13.47 3.77 -19.63
CA LYS A 151 -13.01 4.68 -20.69
C LYS A 151 -12.81 6.08 -20.12
N VAL A 152 -11.60 6.64 -20.27
CA VAL A 152 -11.23 7.92 -19.67
C VAL A 152 -11.20 9.04 -20.71
N ARG A 153 -11.78 10.19 -20.36
CA ARG A 153 -11.53 11.47 -21.03
C ARG A 153 -10.79 12.36 -20.06
N TYR A 154 -9.65 12.90 -20.47
CA TYR A 154 -8.78 13.71 -19.64
C TYR A 154 -8.68 15.13 -20.19
N SER A 155 -8.86 16.11 -19.30
CA SER A 155 -8.56 17.52 -19.56
C SER A 155 -7.34 17.91 -18.76
N GLU A 156 -6.20 18.09 -19.43
CA GLU A 156 -4.92 18.43 -18.81
C GLU A 156 -4.95 19.80 -18.14
N GLU A 157 -5.51 20.81 -18.83
CA GLU A 157 -5.62 22.20 -18.32
C GLU A 157 -6.32 22.32 -16.96
N TYR A 158 -7.30 21.45 -16.69
CA TYR A 158 -8.12 21.50 -15.48
C TYR A 158 -7.83 20.35 -14.51
N GLU A 159 -6.91 19.44 -14.85
CA GLU A 159 -6.66 18.19 -14.13
C GLU A 159 -7.95 17.41 -13.80
N ILE A 160 -8.81 17.23 -14.81
CA ILE A 160 -10.08 16.51 -14.66
C ILE A 160 -10.07 15.24 -15.50
N ALA A 161 -10.29 14.11 -14.85
CA ALA A 161 -10.51 12.82 -15.50
C ALA A 161 -11.97 12.40 -15.36
N LEU A 162 -12.66 12.22 -16.49
CA LEU A 162 -14.00 11.65 -16.57
C LEU A 162 -13.91 10.19 -17.05
N VAL A 163 -14.34 9.26 -16.21
CA VAL A 163 -14.40 7.84 -16.52
C VAL A 163 -15.85 7.43 -16.78
N ARG A 164 -16.07 6.67 -17.86
CA ARG A 164 -17.35 6.01 -18.17
C ARG A 164 -17.19 4.50 -18.05
N ALA A 165 -18.02 3.88 -17.21
CA ALA A 165 -18.05 2.44 -16.97
C ALA A 165 -19.50 1.93 -17.01
N GLY A 166 -19.96 1.53 -18.19
CA GLY A 166 -21.38 1.18 -18.41
C GLY A 166 -22.30 2.39 -18.18
N GLU A 167 -23.30 2.24 -17.31
CA GLU A 167 -24.24 3.30 -16.90
C GLU A 167 -23.69 4.18 -15.76
N SER A 168 -22.50 3.88 -15.25
CA SER A 168 -21.85 4.64 -14.19
C SER A 168 -20.82 5.61 -14.75
N THR A 169 -20.70 6.76 -14.08
CA THR A 169 -19.69 7.77 -14.38
C THR A 169 -18.92 8.14 -13.13
N LEU A 170 -17.66 8.51 -13.32
CA LEU A 170 -16.75 8.89 -12.26
C LEU A 170 -15.96 10.12 -12.73
N LYS A 171 -15.90 11.14 -11.89
CA LYS A 171 -15.07 12.33 -12.09
C LYS A 171 -14.01 12.35 -11.00
N VAL A 172 -12.76 12.49 -11.39
CA VAL A 172 -11.62 12.65 -10.49
C VAL A 172 -10.93 13.96 -10.84
N PHE A 173 -10.60 14.75 -9.82
CA PHE A 173 -9.97 16.06 -9.94
C PHE A 173 -8.55 16.01 -9.37
N GLY A 174 -7.63 16.85 -9.88
CA GLY A 174 -6.23 16.94 -9.39
C GLY A 174 -6.10 17.20 -7.89
N GLY A 175 -7.05 17.94 -7.31
CA GLY A 175 -7.16 18.17 -5.87
C GLY A 175 -7.64 16.96 -5.04
N GLY A 176 -7.82 15.79 -5.65
CA GLY A 176 -8.24 14.56 -4.97
C GLY A 176 -9.76 14.41 -4.78
N GLN A 177 -10.57 15.36 -5.25
CA GLN A 177 -12.02 15.20 -5.23
C GLN A 177 -12.45 14.07 -6.19
N ILE A 178 -13.40 13.25 -5.74
CA ILE A 178 -13.97 12.14 -6.49
C ILE A 178 -15.49 12.24 -6.42
N VAL A 179 -16.13 12.22 -7.59
CA VAL A 179 -17.59 12.25 -7.73
C VAL A 179 -18.01 11.08 -8.60
N ALA A 180 -18.71 10.14 -8.00
CA ALA A 180 -19.27 8.97 -8.67
C ALA A 180 -20.77 9.12 -8.84
N THR A 181 -21.30 8.66 -9.97
CA THR A 181 -22.73 8.61 -10.24
C THR A 181 -23.08 7.26 -10.85
N GLY A 182 -24.15 6.64 -10.36
CA GLY A 182 -24.64 5.37 -10.86
C GLY A 182 -26.17 5.22 -10.73
N PRO A 183 -26.74 4.20 -11.37
CA PRO A 183 -28.18 3.94 -11.35
C PRO A 183 -28.69 3.50 -9.96
N THR A 184 -27.83 2.87 -9.16
CA THR A 184 -28.14 2.49 -7.77
C THR A 184 -27.09 3.02 -6.80
N SER A 185 -27.44 3.09 -5.53
CA SER A 185 -26.49 3.45 -4.46
C SER A 185 -25.29 2.50 -4.43
N GLU A 186 -25.46 1.20 -4.64
CA GLU A 186 -24.33 0.26 -4.67
C GLU A 186 -23.42 0.51 -5.88
N LYS A 187 -23.99 0.81 -7.06
CA LYS A 187 -23.19 1.09 -8.25
C LYS A 187 -22.42 2.41 -8.13
N ALA A 188 -23.04 3.45 -7.56
CA ALA A 188 -22.35 4.70 -7.27
C ALA A 188 -21.21 4.50 -6.26
N HIS A 189 -21.41 3.69 -5.22
CA HIS A 189 -20.36 3.37 -4.26
C HIS A 189 -19.22 2.54 -4.87
N SER A 190 -19.56 1.52 -5.66
CA SER A 190 -18.57 0.64 -6.30
C SER A 190 -17.65 1.39 -7.27
N ILE A 191 -18.21 2.30 -8.09
CA ILE A 191 -17.38 3.09 -9.02
C ILE A 191 -16.56 4.15 -8.28
N PHE A 192 -17.08 4.71 -7.18
CA PHE A 192 -16.32 5.60 -6.30
C PHE A 192 -15.11 4.88 -5.73
N GLU A 193 -15.32 3.70 -5.15
CA GLU A 193 -14.25 2.87 -4.58
C GLU A 193 -13.19 2.51 -5.62
N ALA A 194 -13.61 2.11 -6.83
CA ALA A 194 -12.68 1.84 -7.93
C ALA A 194 -11.85 3.08 -8.29
N GLY A 195 -12.46 4.27 -8.32
CA GLY A 195 -11.79 5.54 -8.54
C GLY A 195 -10.79 5.90 -7.44
N ALA A 196 -11.18 5.75 -6.17
CA ALA A 196 -10.31 6.02 -5.03
C ALA A 196 -9.11 5.06 -5.00
N LYS A 197 -9.34 3.76 -5.26
CA LYS A 197 -8.27 2.77 -5.41
C LYS A 197 -7.34 3.11 -6.57
N ALA A 198 -7.85 3.58 -7.72
CA ALA A 198 -7.02 4.01 -8.84
C ALA A 198 -6.15 5.23 -8.49
N LEU A 199 -6.72 6.23 -7.81
CA LEU A 199 -5.99 7.41 -7.33
C LEU A 199 -4.86 7.03 -6.36
N LEU A 200 -5.15 6.19 -5.36
CA LEU A 200 -4.15 5.67 -4.41
C LEU A 200 -3.04 4.90 -5.13
N ARG A 201 -3.41 4.00 -6.05
CA ARG A 201 -2.46 3.21 -6.83
C ARG A 201 -1.52 4.10 -7.61
N ALA A 202 -2.01 5.16 -8.23
CA ALA A 202 -1.15 6.09 -8.98
C ALA A 202 -0.18 6.84 -8.06
N GLN A 203 -0.66 7.40 -6.96
CA GLN A 203 0.14 8.27 -6.09
C GLN A 203 1.13 7.51 -5.18
N LEU A 204 0.84 6.25 -4.85
CA LEU A 204 1.66 5.43 -3.94
C LEU A 204 2.29 4.21 -4.64
N CYS A 205 2.22 4.11 -5.97
CA CYS A 205 2.85 3.00 -6.69
C CYS A 205 4.38 2.98 -6.45
N THR A 206 4.90 1.81 -6.07
CA THR A 206 6.32 1.55 -5.83
C THR A 206 7.00 0.83 -7.00
N GLN A 207 6.31 0.69 -8.14
CA GLN A 207 6.79 0.00 -9.34
C GLN A 207 7.15 -1.48 -9.11
N CYS A 208 6.50 -2.15 -8.15
CA CYS A 208 6.78 -3.55 -7.79
C CYS A 208 6.43 -4.61 -8.86
N GLY A 209 5.66 -4.25 -9.89
CA GLY A 209 5.34 -5.15 -11.01
C GLY A 209 4.33 -6.26 -10.72
N ILE A 210 3.70 -6.31 -9.54
CA ILE A 210 2.69 -7.34 -9.20
C ILE A 210 1.47 -7.24 -10.14
N CYS A 211 1.04 -6.02 -10.46
CA CYS A 211 -0.08 -5.77 -11.37
C CYS A 211 0.15 -6.35 -12.77
N LEU A 212 1.38 -6.29 -13.30
CA LEU A 212 1.73 -6.82 -14.62
C LEU A 212 1.49 -8.33 -14.67
N ARG A 213 1.97 -9.07 -13.66
CA ARG A 213 1.80 -10.53 -13.56
C ARG A 213 0.34 -10.94 -13.39
N SER A 214 -0.48 -10.12 -12.74
CA SER A 214 -1.90 -10.40 -12.53
C SER A 214 -2.78 -10.13 -13.76
N CYS A 215 -2.27 -9.38 -14.75
CA CYS A 215 -3.06 -8.94 -15.90
C CYS A 215 -3.21 -10.06 -16.94
N PRO A 216 -4.43 -10.60 -17.16
CA PRO A 216 -4.61 -11.73 -18.07
C PRO A 216 -4.39 -11.38 -19.54
N THR A 217 -4.55 -10.11 -19.90
CA THR A 217 -4.35 -9.60 -21.27
C THR A 217 -3.00 -8.91 -21.45
N ASN A 218 -2.12 -8.92 -20.42
CA ASN A 218 -0.82 -8.26 -20.41
C ASN A 218 -0.85 -6.75 -20.77
N ALA A 219 -1.98 -6.07 -20.53
CA ALA A 219 -2.25 -4.69 -20.96
C ALA A 219 -1.50 -3.60 -20.17
N LEU A 220 -0.59 -3.96 -19.28
CA LEU A 220 0.05 -3.04 -18.33
C LEU A 220 1.54 -2.93 -18.59
N ARG A 221 2.09 -1.72 -18.46
CA ARG A 221 3.53 -1.46 -18.45
C ARG A 221 3.89 -0.60 -17.24
N LEU A 222 5.17 -0.60 -16.87
CA LEU A 222 5.72 0.30 -15.85
C LEU A 222 6.73 1.23 -16.49
N ASP A 223 6.51 2.52 -16.30
CA ASP A 223 7.45 3.59 -16.64
C ASP A 223 7.10 4.80 -15.76
N ASN A 224 7.91 5.01 -14.71
CA ASN A 224 7.64 5.98 -13.65
C ASN A 224 6.19 5.94 -13.11
N GLY A 225 5.61 4.74 -13.02
CA GLY A 225 4.20 4.55 -12.70
C GLY A 225 3.53 3.54 -13.63
N LEU A 226 2.23 3.34 -13.45
CA LEU A 226 1.43 2.42 -14.27
C LEU A 226 1.09 3.09 -15.60
N LEU A 227 1.25 2.35 -16.69
CA LEU A 227 0.73 2.68 -18.02
C LEU A 227 -0.22 1.59 -18.50
N VAL A 228 -1.31 1.98 -19.17
CA VAL A 228 -2.38 1.06 -19.60
C VAL A 228 -2.59 1.13 -21.11
N ASP A 229 -2.47 -0.02 -21.75
CA ASP A 229 -2.86 -0.24 -23.14
C ASP A 229 -4.39 -0.40 -23.21
N GLU A 230 -5.09 0.66 -23.68
CA GLU A 230 -6.56 0.70 -23.72
C GLU A 230 -7.17 -0.36 -24.63
N GLU A 231 -6.48 -0.76 -25.70
CA GLU A 231 -7.00 -1.73 -26.67
C GLU A 231 -7.03 -3.14 -26.07
N ARG A 232 -6.12 -3.42 -25.15
CA ARG A 232 -5.99 -4.73 -24.49
C ARG A 232 -6.60 -4.79 -23.11
N CYS A 233 -6.84 -3.65 -22.47
CA CYS A 233 -7.43 -3.58 -21.15
C CYS A 233 -8.92 -3.91 -21.21
N THR A 234 -9.35 -4.90 -20.43
CA THR A 234 -10.77 -5.27 -20.30
C THR A 234 -11.44 -4.68 -19.06
N SER A 235 -10.74 -3.80 -18.33
CA SER A 235 -11.16 -3.23 -17.04
C SER A 235 -11.61 -4.28 -16.02
N CYS A 236 -11.01 -5.48 -16.05
CA CYS A 236 -11.41 -6.61 -15.20
C CYS A 236 -11.03 -6.50 -13.71
N GLY A 237 -10.33 -5.45 -13.28
CA GLY A 237 -10.01 -5.20 -11.87
C GLY A 237 -8.90 -6.06 -11.23
N ARG A 238 -8.47 -7.18 -11.82
CA ARG A 238 -7.45 -8.08 -11.23
C ARG A 238 -6.15 -7.40 -10.80
N CYS A 239 -5.72 -6.39 -11.56
CA CYS A 239 -4.52 -5.63 -11.23
C CYS A 239 -4.69 -4.69 -10.02
N THR A 240 -5.92 -4.28 -9.72
CA THR A 240 -6.29 -3.55 -8.50
C THR A 240 -6.33 -4.52 -7.33
N GLU A 241 -6.97 -5.67 -7.48
CA GLU A 241 -7.07 -6.71 -6.45
C GLU A 241 -5.71 -7.21 -5.97
N ALA A 242 -4.75 -7.39 -6.89
CA ALA A 242 -3.40 -7.84 -6.53
C ALA A 242 -2.53 -6.71 -5.93
N CYS A 243 -2.99 -5.46 -5.94
CA CYS A 243 -2.15 -4.32 -5.57
C CYS A 243 -2.16 -4.09 -4.05
N VAL A 244 -1.00 -4.23 -3.42
CA VAL A 244 -0.82 -3.96 -1.98
C VAL A 244 -1.23 -2.54 -1.60
N VAL A 245 -1.02 -1.56 -2.49
CA VAL A 245 -1.47 -0.17 -2.29
C VAL A 245 -3.00 -0.07 -2.26
N ALA A 246 -3.70 -0.78 -3.15
CA ALA A 246 -5.16 -0.75 -3.18
C ALA A 246 -5.77 -1.38 -1.92
N HIS A 247 -5.12 -2.39 -1.33
CA HIS A 247 -5.52 -2.96 -0.03
C HIS A 247 -5.40 -1.97 1.14
N TYR A 248 -4.60 -0.90 1.02
CA TYR A 248 -4.60 0.13 2.05
C TYR A 248 -5.91 0.91 2.11
N TYR A 249 -6.68 0.99 1.02
CA TYR A 249 -7.99 1.64 1.02
C TYR A 249 -8.90 1.08 2.12
N ASP A 250 -8.96 -0.25 2.27
CA ASP A 250 -9.82 -0.90 3.27
C ASP A 250 -9.40 -0.56 4.71
N LYS A 251 -8.13 -0.19 4.93
CA LYS A 251 -7.63 0.27 6.23
C LYS A 251 -7.87 1.75 6.50
N LEU A 252 -8.26 2.52 5.48
CA LEU A 252 -8.46 3.97 5.56
C LEU A 252 -9.94 4.35 5.67
N VAL A 253 -10.85 3.44 5.32
CA VAL A 253 -12.31 3.64 5.37
C VAL A 253 -12.96 3.00 6.60
N ASN A 254 -12.18 2.27 7.42
CA ASN A 254 -12.62 1.65 8.68
C ASN A 254 -12.21 2.45 9.91
#